data_AF-A0A1J0R7X2-F1
#
_entry.id   AF-A0A1J0R7X2-F1
#
_cell.length_a   1.000
_cell.length_b   1.000
_cell.length_c   1.000
_cell.angle_alpha   90.00
_cell.angle_beta   90.00
_cell.angle_gamma   90.00
#
_symmetry.space_group_name_H-M   'P 1'
#
loop_
_entity.id
_entity.type
_entity.pdbx_description
1 polymer ?
#
loop_
_entity_poly.entity_id
_entity_poly.type
_entity_poly.pdbx_seq_one_letter_code
_entity_poly.pdbx_strand_id
1 'polypeptide(L)'
;MGGNNADAGKACCDNCDETQTADKDSGSNNVNFRAKWNKLVEACNKLIKPEDLTISAVQRAANAVASALGQKTATQTNYDNVLGTIAGDGSTGCKGNKASQEGKCVVYKSGLTTEGTDAVQWLRHLQAAAQAEESRNNALRQLETKANRLASLTKTLERLFLALRNSATTSETAHTPAPAAAKSTKANKEEAEKECNKIGKEADCKANPKCTRNTEEKDETKKCTLSEEGKQAAENTAAGNQAGTDGKNTTGSNSFVINKAPLLLAVLLF
;
A
#
# COMPACT_ATOMS: atom_id res chain seq x y z
N MET A 1 -0.37 47.82 -20.94
CA MET A 1 1.07 48.07 -20.73
C MET A 1 1.66 48.61 -22.03
N GLY A 2 1.72 49.92 -22.18
CA GLY A 2 2.17 50.58 -23.42
C GLY A 2 3.41 51.41 -23.13
N GLY A 3 4.58 50.83 -23.37
CA GLY A 3 5.87 51.50 -23.17
C GLY A 3 6.58 51.72 -24.52
N ASN A 4 7.31 52.83 -24.69
CA ASN A 4 7.90 53.29 -25.96
C ASN A 4 9.12 52.44 -26.38
N ASN A 5 9.56 52.59 -27.64
CA ASN A 5 10.76 51.94 -28.17
C ASN A 5 12.06 52.22 -27.35
N ALA A 6 11.98 53.07 -26.32
CA ALA A 6 13.01 53.29 -25.31
C ALA A 6 13.19 52.10 -24.34
N ASP A 7 12.24 51.17 -24.25
CA ASP A 7 12.21 50.20 -23.14
C ASP A 7 13.15 48.99 -23.31
N ALA A 8 13.99 48.92 -24.35
CA ALA A 8 15.15 47.99 -24.44
C ALA A 8 14.94 46.51 -24.01
N GLY A 9 13.73 45.96 -24.07
CA GLY A 9 13.41 44.60 -23.60
C GLY A 9 12.57 44.51 -22.32
N LYS A 10 12.20 45.62 -21.70
CA LYS A 10 11.39 45.68 -20.47
C LYS A 10 9.88 45.44 -20.65
N ALA A 11 9.43 45.00 -21.82
CA ALA A 11 8.00 44.87 -22.13
C ALA A 11 7.24 43.91 -21.19
N CYS A 12 7.94 42.91 -20.64
CA CYS A 12 7.37 41.93 -19.72
C CYS A 12 7.78 42.15 -18.25
N CYS A 13 8.92 42.80 -17.99
CA CYS A 13 9.34 43.18 -16.65
C CYS A 13 10.42 44.27 -16.67
N ASP A 14 10.47 45.11 -15.63
CA ASP A 14 11.35 46.29 -15.56
C ASP A 14 12.86 45.97 -15.57
N ASN A 15 13.23 44.76 -15.14
CA ASN A 15 14.61 44.27 -15.03
C ASN A 15 14.93 43.16 -16.04
N CYS A 16 14.05 42.94 -17.02
CA CYS A 16 14.20 41.89 -18.03
C CYS A 16 14.96 42.36 -19.28
N ASP A 17 15.42 43.62 -19.29
CA ASP A 17 16.16 44.17 -20.42
C ASP A 17 17.52 43.50 -20.64
N GLU A 18 17.94 43.56 -21.90
CA GLU A 18 19.33 43.39 -22.26
C GLU A 18 19.94 44.75 -22.57
N THR A 19 21.08 45.00 -21.93
CA THR A 19 21.82 46.25 -22.02
C THR A 19 22.56 46.42 -23.35
N GLN A 20 22.55 45.41 -24.22
CA GLN A 20 23.28 45.41 -25.49
C GLN A 20 22.39 45.73 -26.69
N THR A 21 22.94 46.50 -27.63
CA THR A 21 22.26 47.00 -28.83
C THR A 21 21.77 45.90 -29.77
N ALA A 22 22.45 44.75 -29.81
CA ALA A 22 22.08 43.57 -30.62
C ALA A 22 20.72 42.97 -30.23
N ASP A 23 20.24 43.26 -29.02
CA ASP A 23 19.00 42.69 -28.50
C ASP A 23 17.75 43.50 -28.82
N LYS A 24 17.97 44.67 -29.40
CA LYS A 24 16.94 45.58 -29.94
C LYS A 24 16.65 45.32 -31.41
N ASP A 25 17.41 44.45 -32.07
CA ASP A 25 17.32 44.24 -33.51
C ASP A 25 16.62 42.91 -33.85
N SER A 26 15.57 43.01 -34.66
CA SER A 26 14.76 41.89 -35.16
C SER A 26 15.43 41.08 -36.28
N GLY A 27 16.65 41.45 -36.72
CA GLY A 27 17.32 40.85 -37.89
C GLY A 27 18.72 40.26 -37.66
N SER A 28 19.25 40.25 -36.43
CA SER A 28 20.60 39.73 -36.18
C SER A 28 20.62 38.20 -36.04
N ASN A 29 21.43 37.52 -36.86
CA ASN A 29 21.70 36.08 -36.77
C ASN A 29 22.39 35.64 -35.46
N ASN A 30 22.69 36.57 -34.56
CA ASN A 30 23.45 36.34 -33.34
C ASN A 30 22.65 36.59 -32.05
N VAL A 31 21.31 36.63 -32.14
CA VAL A 31 20.45 36.79 -30.96
C VAL A 31 20.38 35.48 -30.17
N ASN A 32 20.91 35.48 -28.95
CA ASN A 32 20.79 34.35 -28.03
C ASN A 32 19.42 34.36 -27.32
N PHE A 33 18.39 33.86 -28.01
CA PHE A 33 17.03 33.77 -27.47
C PHE A 33 16.93 32.99 -26.16
N ARG A 34 17.80 32.00 -25.94
CA ARG A 34 17.82 31.23 -24.69
C ARG A 34 18.23 32.09 -23.49
N ALA A 35 19.25 32.93 -23.65
CA ALA A 35 19.67 33.86 -22.59
C ALA A 35 18.55 34.86 -22.25
N LYS A 36 17.90 35.43 -23.27
CA LYS A 36 16.70 36.30 -23.12
C LYS A 36 15.58 35.59 -22.36
N TRP A 37 15.24 34.39 -22.79
CA TRP A 37 14.18 33.60 -22.18
C TRP A 37 14.47 33.30 -20.71
N ASN A 38 15.71 32.95 -20.37
CA ASN A 38 16.08 32.62 -18.99
C ASN A 38 15.86 33.79 -18.03
N LYS A 39 16.11 35.04 -18.43
CA LYS A 39 15.81 36.23 -17.62
C LYS A 39 14.30 36.39 -17.37
N LEU A 40 13.49 36.19 -18.41
CA LEU A 40 12.03 36.22 -18.29
C LEU A 40 11.54 35.12 -17.34
N VAL A 41 12.10 33.90 -17.45
CA VAL A 41 11.79 32.79 -16.54
C VAL A 41 12.18 33.13 -15.11
N GLU A 42 13.35 33.71 -14.88
CA GLU A 42 13.80 34.10 -13.53
C GLU A 42 12.86 35.15 -12.91
N ALA A 43 12.47 36.17 -13.69
CA ALA A 43 11.50 37.16 -13.25
C ALA A 43 10.12 36.53 -12.98
N CYS A 44 9.67 35.62 -13.84
CA CYS A 44 8.42 34.90 -13.68
C CYS A 44 8.41 34.03 -12.41
N ASN A 45 9.49 33.30 -12.13
CA ASN A 45 9.63 32.46 -10.94
C ASN A 45 9.51 33.24 -9.62
N LYS A 46 9.83 34.54 -9.63
CA LYS A 46 9.63 35.43 -8.46
C LYS A 46 8.15 35.80 -8.24
N LEU A 47 7.30 35.60 -9.24
CA LEU A 47 5.87 35.92 -9.22
C LEU A 47 4.98 34.68 -9.07
N ILE A 48 5.47 33.50 -9.47
CA ILE A 48 4.71 32.25 -9.44
C ILE A 48 4.47 31.82 -7.98
N LYS A 49 3.21 31.45 -7.69
CA LYS A 49 2.85 30.73 -6.47
C LYS A 49 2.88 29.23 -6.75
N PRO A 50 3.45 28.40 -5.87
CA PRO A 50 3.33 26.95 -5.99
C PRO A 50 1.86 26.55 -6.01
N GLU A 51 1.47 25.77 -7.02
CA GLU A 51 0.13 25.24 -7.18
C GLU A 51 0.23 23.83 -7.73
N ASP A 52 -0.60 22.93 -7.23
CA ASP A 52 -0.65 21.55 -7.71
C ASP A 52 -1.17 21.50 -9.15
N LEU A 53 -0.57 20.64 -9.96
CA LEU A 53 -1.00 20.42 -11.34
C LEU A 53 -2.34 19.69 -11.35
N THR A 54 -3.43 20.45 -11.35
CA THR A 54 -4.80 19.92 -11.45
C THR A 54 -5.49 20.42 -12.70
N ILE A 55 -6.53 19.71 -13.16
CA ILE A 55 -7.32 20.17 -14.30
C ILE A 55 -7.89 21.57 -14.02
N SER A 56 -8.32 21.82 -12.78
CA SER A 56 -8.87 23.12 -12.36
C SER A 56 -7.85 24.25 -12.42
N ALA A 57 -6.59 23.99 -12.02
CA ALA A 57 -5.52 24.97 -12.06
C ALA A 57 -5.18 25.35 -13.50
N VAL A 58 -5.05 24.34 -14.38
CA VAL A 58 -4.80 24.57 -15.81
C VAL A 58 -5.95 25.36 -16.44
N GLN A 59 -7.22 25.03 -16.13
CA GLN A 59 -8.37 25.77 -16.66
C GLN A 59 -8.39 27.22 -16.18
N ARG A 60 -8.10 27.49 -14.90
CA ARG A 60 -8.00 28.86 -14.38
C ARG A 60 -6.91 29.65 -15.09
N ALA A 61 -5.73 29.06 -15.25
CA ALA A 61 -4.62 29.70 -15.97
C ALA A 61 -4.99 29.98 -17.44
N ALA A 62 -5.61 29.02 -18.13
CA ALA A 62 -6.08 29.20 -19.51
C ALA A 62 -7.12 30.33 -19.62
N ASN A 63 -8.08 30.39 -18.69
CA ASN A 63 -9.09 31.46 -18.65
C ASN A 63 -8.45 32.83 -18.39
N ALA A 64 -7.44 32.90 -17.53
CA ALA A 64 -6.70 34.14 -17.29
C ALA A 64 -5.98 34.62 -18.56
N VAL A 65 -5.33 33.70 -19.30
CA VAL A 65 -4.72 34.04 -20.60
C VAL A 65 -5.78 34.45 -21.62
N ALA A 66 -6.90 33.72 -21.71
CA ALA A 66 -8.02 34.05 -22.60
C ALA A 66 -8.57 35.45 -22.32
N SER A 67 -8.69 35.82 -21.05
CA SER A 67 -9.17 37.15 -20.63
C SER A 67 -8.16 38.27 -20.93
N ALA A 68 -6.87 37.92 -21.03
CA ALA A 68 -5.81 38.84 -21.44
C ALA A 68 -5.68 38.98 -22.96
N LEU A 69 -6.41 38.18 -23.75
CA LEU A 69 -6.45 38.33 -25.19
C LEU A 69 -7.22 39.60 -25.54
N GLY A 70 -6.50 40.55 -26.16
CA GLY A 70 -7.09 41.75 -26.73
C GLY A 70 -7.84 41.43 -28.01
N GLN A 71 -9.05 41.98 -28.10
CA GLN A 71 -9.82 42.05 -29.35
C GLN A 71 -9.22 43.11 -30.26
N LYS A 72 -9.32 42.92 -31.59
CA LYS A 72 -8.88 43.94 -32.53
C LYS A 72 -9.74 45.19 -32.37
N THR A 73 -9.13 46.35 -32.53
CA THR A 73 -9.89 47.54 -32.96
C THR A 73 -9.94 47.56 -34.49
N ALA A 74 -10.88 48.30 -35.09
CA ALA A 74 -11.17 48.27 -36.52
C ALA A 74 -9.94 48.48 -37.43
N THR A 75 -8.89 49.11 -36.92
CA THR A 75 -7.67 49.38 -37.66
C THR A 75 -6.53 48.41 -37.37
N GLN A 76 -6.53 47.60 -36.30
CA GLN A 76 -5.29 47.09 -35.67
C GLN A 76 -4.75 45.71 -36.09
N THR A 77 -5.55 44.81 -36.66
CA THR A 77 -5.11 43.44 -37.04
C THR A 77 -6.28 42.68 -37.67
N ASN A 78 -6.03 41.60 -38.42
CA ASN A 78 -7.09 40.69 -38.90
C ASN A 78 -7.61 39.72 -37.83
N TYR A 79 -7.02 39.70 -36.63
CA TYR A 79 -7.24 38.69 -35.60
C TYR A 79 -7.69 39.28 -34.27
N ASP A 80 -8.71 38.67 -33.66
CA ASP A 80 -9.39 39.09 -32.43
C ASP A 80 -8.76 38.56 -31.13
N ASN A 81 -7.67 37.81 -31.25
CA ASN A 81 -7.12 36.98 -30.18
C ASN A 81 -5.62 37.24 -30.01
N VAL A 82 -5.29 38.46 -29.59
CA VAL A 82 -3.89 38.91 -29.49
C VAL A 82 -3.48 39.00 -28.03
N LEU A 83 -2.42 38.26 -27.66
CA LEU A 83 -1.76 38.44 -26.37
C LEU A 83 -0.59 39.41 -26.54
N GLY A 84 -0.59 40.51 -25.79
CA GLY A 84 0.49 41.51 -25.82
C GLY A 84 0.03 42.83 -26.43
N THR A 85 0.95 43.53 -27.12
CA THR A 85 0.66 44.86 -27.67
C THR A 85 1.03 44.97 -29.13
N ILE A 86 0.19 45.70 -29.87
CA ILE A 86 0.34 46.03 -31.29
C ILE A 86 0.21 47.55 -31.42
N ALA A 87 1.12 48.18 -32.15
CA ALA A 87 1.03 49.60 -32.46
C ALA A 87 0.18 49.87 -33.73
N GLY A 88 -0.39 51.07 -33.77
CA GLY A 88 -1.06 51.62 -34.94
C GLY A 88 -2.17 50.72 -35.48
N ASP A 89 -2.01 50.28 -36.73
CA ASP A 89 -2.98 49.43 -37.46
C ASP A 89 -2.58 47.94 -37.50
N GLY A 90 -1.42 47.59 -36.91
CA GLY A 90 -0.90 46.23 -36.83
C GLY A 90 -0.88 45.38 -38.10
N SER A 91 -0.95 46.00 -39.29
CA SER A 91 -0.86 45.34 -40.60
C SER A 91 0.39 44.47 -40.74
N THR A 92 1.45 44.77 -39.98
CA THR A 92 2.72 44.06 -40.01
C THR A 92 2.80 42.92 -38.98
N GLY A 93 1.86 42.86 -38.03
CA GLY A 93 1.70 41.76 -37.08
C GLY A 93 2.73 41.73 -35.94
N CYS A 94 2.92 40.54 -35.36
CA CYS A 94 3.77 40.32 -34.19
C CYS A 94 5.24 40.07 -34.55
N LYS A 95 5.96 41.13 -34.94
CA LYS A 95 7.39 41.04 -35.32
C LYS A 95 8.38 41.27 -34.19
N GLY A 96 7.90 41.58 -32.98
CA GLY A 96 8.76 41.77 -31.80
C GLY A 96 9.33 43.18 -31.63
N ASN A 97 8.88 44.15 -32.44
CA ASN A 97 9.25 45.56 -32.37
C ASN A 97 7.99 46.42 -32.20
N LYS A 98 8.14 47.65 -31.70
CA LYS A 98 7.06 48.63 -31.49
C LYS A 98 7.05 49.69 -32.59
N ALA A 99 7.52 49.37 -33.81
CA ALA A 99 7.41 50.29 -34.93
C ALA A 99 5.93 50.53 -35.28
N SER A 100 5.65 51.55 -36.11
CA SER A 100 4.31 52.15 -36.23
C SER A 100 3.15 51.17 -36.40
N GLN A 101 3.35 50.02 -37.07
CA GLN A 101 2.30 49.04 -37.40
C GLN A 101 2.62 47.59 -36.97
N GLU A 102 3.50 47.38 -35.99
CA GLU A 102 3.88 46.04 -35.51
C GLU A 102 3.88 45.96 -33.97
N GLY A 103 3.97 44.74 -33.46
CA GLY A 103 3.81 44.47 -32.04
C GLY A 103 4.75 43.43 -31.44
N LYS A 104 4.86 43.50 -30.11
CA LYS A 104 5.38 42.44 -29.24
C LYS A 104 4.19 41.64 -28.75
N CYS A 105 3.85 40.60 -29.49
CA CYS A 105 2.61 39.87 -29.27
C CYS A 105 2.66 38.43 -29.77
N VAL A 106 1.61 37.68 -29.44
CA VAL A 106 1.28 36.37 -30.02
C VAL A 106 -0.15 36.42 -30.52
N VAL A 107 -0.37 35.92 -31.74
CA VAL A 107 -1.72 35.80 -32.32
C VAL A 107 -2.21 34.35 -32.21
N TYR A 108 -3.34 34.16 -31.56
CA TYR A 108 -4.06 32.88 -31.54
C TYR A 108 -5.20 32.93 -32.53
N LYS A 109 -4.99 32.51 -33.79
CA LYS A 109 -5.96 32.70 -34.90
C LYS A 109 -7.42 32.37 -34.51
N SER A 110 -7.61 31.24 -33.86
CA SER A 110 -8.92 30.74 -33.41
C SER A 110 -9.08 30.78 -31.87
N GLY A 111 -8.35 31.66 -31.20
CA GLY A 111 -8.31 31.75 -29.73
C GLY A 111 -7.56 30.57 -29.09
N LEU A 112 -7.76 30.37 -27.79
CA LEU A 112 -7.16 29.26 -27.05
C LEU A 112 -7.94 27.94 -27.24
N THR A 113 -8.04 27.48 -28.48
CA THR A 113 -8.62 26.16 -28.81
C THR A 113 -7.59 25.04 -28.59
N THR A 114 -8.05 23.86 -28.17
CA THR A 114 -7.23 22.64 -28.08
C THR A 114 -7.56 21.62 -29.15
N GLU A 115 -8.45 21.97 -30.08
CA GLU A 115 -8.92 21.13 -31.19
C GLU A 115 -8.77 21.85 -32.54
N GLY A 116 -8.83 21.07 -33.63
CA GLY A 116 -8.70 21.59 -34.98
C GLY A 116 -7.28 21.96 -35.39
N THR A 117 -7.15 22.66 -36.53
CA THR A 117 -5.88 23.03 -37.17
C THR A 117 -5.14 24.14 -36.43
N ASP A 118 -5.86 24.99 -35.70
CA ASP A 118 -5.31 26.09 -34.90
C ASP A 118 -5.11 25.70 -33.43
N ALA A 119 -5.11 24.40 -33.11
CA ALA A 119 -4.98 23.90 -31.76
C ALA A 119 -3.68 24.37 -31.08
N VAL A 120 -3.83 24.98 -29.91
CA VAL A 120 -2.76 25.47 -29.07
C VAL A 120 -2.10 24.29 -28.34
N GLN A 121 -0.99 23.80 -28.89
CA GLN A 121 -0.35 22.56 -28.42
C GLN A 121 0.10 22.64 -26.96
N TRP A 122 0.65 23.77 -26.50
CA TRP A 122 1.08 23.90 -25.10
C TRP A 122 -0.11 23.74 -24.13
N LEU A 123 -1.29 24.25 -24.49
CA LEU A 123 -2.49 24.14 -23.67
C LEU A 123 -3.00 22.70 -23.65
N ARG A 124 -3.05 22.05 -24.82
CA ARG A 124 -3.40 20.63 -24.95
C ARG A 124 -2.49 19.75 -24.10
N HIS A 125 -1.17 19.96 -24.16
CA HIS A 125 -0.22 19.18 -23.39
C HIS A 125 -0.34 19.43 -21.88
N LEU A 126 -0.58 20.67 -21.44
CA LEU A 126 -0.83 20.95 -20.02
C LEU A 126 -2.10 20.28 -19.50
N GLN A 127 -3.19 20.28 -20.29
CA GLN A 127 -4.42 19.58 -19.94
C GLN A 127 -4.20 18.06 -19.84
N ALA A 128 -3.50 17.47 -20.81
CA ALA A 128 -3.17 16.05 -20.78
C ALA A 128 -2.27 15.69 -19.58
N ALA A 129 -1.30 16.53 -19.24
CA ALA A 129 -0.44 16.34 -18.08
C ALA A 129 -1.25 16.39 -16.77
N ALA A 130 -2.19 17.33 -16.63
CA ALA A 130 -3.07 17.41 -15.47
C ALA A 130 -3.99 16.18 -15.34
N GLN A 131 -4.52 15.66 -16.46
CA GLN A 131 -5.31 14.42 -16.46
C GLN A 131 -4.47 13.20 -16.05
N ALA A 132 -3.23 13.13 -16.52
CA ALA A 132 -2.30 12.05 -16.16
C ALA A 132 -1.93 12.10 -14.66
N GLU A 133 -1.72 13.30 -14.13
CA GLU A 133 -1.47 13.56 -12.71
C GLU A 133 -2.63 13.08 -11.82
N GLU A 134 -3.86 13.44 -12.16
CA GLU A 134 -5.05 12.99 -11.44
C GLU A 134 -5.24 11.47 -11.52
N SER A 135 -5.01 10.88 -12.70
CA SER A 135 -5.05 9.43 -12.90
C SER A 135 -4.03 8.71 -12.04
N ARG A 136 -2.80 9.23 -11.95
CA ARG A 136 -1.76 8.69 -11.06
C ARG A 136 -2.18 8.77 -9.60
N ASN A 137 -2.70 9.91 -9.15
CA ASN A 137 -3.13 10.10 -7.76
C ASN A 137 -4.28 9.15 -7.39
N ASN A 138 -5.20 8.88 -8.32
CA ASN A 138 -6.24 7.89 -8.11
C ASN A 138 -5.69 6.46 -8.03
N ALA A 139 -4.72 6.10 -8.87
CA ALA A 139 -4.05 4.80 -8.79
C ALA A 139 -3.33 4.60 -7.46
N LEU A 140 -2.65 5.65 -6.94
CA LEU A 140 -2.00 5.61 -5.63
C LEU A 140 -3.00 5.35 -4.49
N ARG A 141 -4.14 6.05 -4.47
CA ARG A 141 -5.21 5.80 -3.49
C ARG A 141 -5.75 4.36 -3.54
N GLN A 142 -5.85 3.78 -4.73
CA GLN A 142 -6.25 2.39 -4.88
C GLN A 142 -5.20 1.42 -4.34
N LEU A 143 -3.91 1.72 -4.53
CA LEU A 143 -2.83 0.92 -3.94
C LEU A 143 -2.86 0.98 -2.41
N GLU A 144 -3.05 2.15 -1.82
CA GLU A 144 -3.21 2.32 -0.37
C GLU A 144 -4.41 1.51 0.16
N THR A 145 -5.54 1.57 -0.54
CA THR A 145 -6.75 0.79 -0.18
C THR A 145 -6.47 -0.71 -0.20
N LYS A 146 -5.76 -1.21 -1.22
CA LYS A 146 -5.36 -2.63 -1.31
C LYS A 146 -4.40 -3.02 -0.19
N ALA A 147 -3.40 -2.18 0.12
CA ALA A 147 -2.46 -2.41 1.21
C ALA A 147 -3.17 -2.50 2.57
N ASN A 148 -4.13 -1.60 2.83
CA ASN A 148 -4.95 -1.61 4.04
C ASN A 148 -5.82 -2.87 4.16
N ARG A 149 -6.36 -3.36 3.03
CA ARG A 149 -7.11 -4.62 2.99
C ARG A 149 -6.22 -5.82 3.30
N LEU A 150 -5.01 -5.86 2.75
CA LEU A 150 -4.05 -6.91 3.06
C LEU A 150 -3.66 -6.91 4.54
N ALA A 151 -3.35 -5.75 5.11
CA ALA A 151 -3.04 -5.61 6.53
C ALA A 151 -4.20 -6.09 7.43
N SER A 152 -5.45 -5.78 7.05
CA SER A 152 -6.64 -6.23 7.78
C SER A 152 -6.85 -7.74 7.70
N LEU A 153 -6.55 -8.36 6.55
CA LEU A 153 -6.59 -9.82 6.38
C LEU A 153 -5.55 -10.49 7.25
N THR A 154 -4.31 -9.99 7.27
CA THR A 154 -3.23 -10.51 8.14
C THR A 154 -3.65 -10.49 9.60
N LYS A 155 -4.18 -9.36 10.10
CA LYS A 155 -4.68 -9.26 11.48
C LYS A 155 -5.84 -10.23 11.78
N THR A 156 -6.66 -10.52 10.79
CA THR A 156 -7.78 -11.47 10.95
C THR A 156 -7.27 -12.91 11.01
N LEU A 157 -6.27 -13.27 10.20
CA LEU A 157 -5.59 -14.55 10.27
C LEU A 157 -4.88 -14.75 11.61
N GLU A 158 -4.18 -13.73 12.12
CA GLU A 158 -3.54 -13.77 13.45
C GLU A 158 -4.55 -14.00 14.58
N ARG A 159 -5.68 -13.29 14.55
CA ARG A 159 -6.77 -13.51 15.53
C ARG A 159 -7.36 -14.90 15.44
N LEU A 160 -7.59 -15.42 14.23
CA LEU A 160 -8.08 -16.77 14.03
C LEU A 160 -7.09 -17.80 14.56
N PHE A 161 -5.81 -17.63 14.27
CA PHE A 161 -4.76 -18.51 14.79
C PHE A 161 -4.70 -18.49 16.32
N LEU A 162 -4.77 -17.32 16.94
CA LEU A 162 -4.80 -17.20 18.41
C LEU A 162 -6.06 -17.83 19.00
N ALA A 163 -7.23 -17.64 18.38
CA ALA A 163 -8.47 -18.26 18.79
C ALA A 163 -8.38 -19.79 18.73
N LEU A 164 -7.87 -20.34 17.63
CA LEU A 164 -7.64 -21.78 17.45
C LEU A 164 -6.68 -22.34 18.52
N ARG A 165 -5.59 -21.61 18.81
CA ARG A 165 -4.61 -22.00 19.83
C ARG A 165 -5.22 -22.00 21.23
N ASN A 166 -6.02 -20.98 21.55
CA ASN A 166 -6.72 -20.90 22.84
C ASN A 166 -7.82 -21.96 22.98
N SER A 167 -8.52 -22.33 21.90
CA SER A 167 -9.45 -23.46 21.91
C SER A 167 -8.75 -24.81 22.07
N ALA A 168 -7.52 -24.96 21.56
CA ALA A 168 -6.72 -26.15 21.80
C ALA A 168 -6.25 -26.24 23.26
N THR A 169 -5.86 -25.13 23.90
CA THR A 169 -5.46 -25.12 25.31
C THR A 169 -6.64 -25.20 26.30
N THR A 170 -7.83 -24.75 25.92
CA THR A 170 -9.06 -25.01 26.70
C THR A 170 -9.62 -26.41 26.47
N SER A 171 -9.22 -27.13 25.42
CA SER A 171 -9.50 -28.57 25.30
C SER A 171 -8.64 -29.42 26.26
N GLU A 172 -7.49 -28.90 26.71
CA GLU A 172 -6.67 -29.52 27.76
C GLU A 172 -6.98 -29.03 29.18
N THR A 173 -7.73 -27.93 29.37
CA THR A 173 -8.10 -27.43 30.72
C THR A 173 -9.60 -27.34 30.99
N ALA A 174 -10.45 -27.68 30.01
CA ALA A 174 -11.84 -28.06 30.24
C ALA A 174 -12.04 -29.58 30.21
N HIS A 175 -11.03 -30.35 30.63
CA HIS A 175 -11.36 -31.49 31.47
C HIS A 175 -11.67 -30.95 32.86
N THR A 176 -12.92 -30.49 33.02
CA THR A 176 -13.65 -30.93 34.21
C THR A 176 -13.36 -32.42 34.31
N PRO A 177 -12.79 -32.97 35.39
CA PRO A 177 -12.74 -34.41 35.55
C PRO A 177 -14.19 -34.88 35.66
N ALA A 178 -14.84 -35.09 34.52
CA ALA A 178 -15.93 -36.03 34.43
C ALA A 178 -15.36 -37.34 34.98
N PRO A 179 -16.01 -37.96 35.98
CA PRO A 179 -15.45 -39.09 36.72
C PRO A 179 -15.46 -40.35 35.85
N ALA A 180 -14.58 -40.40 34.86
CA ALA A 180 -14.35 -41.57 34.01
C ALA A 180 -13.21 -42.45 34.56
N ALA A 181 -12.29 -41.90 35.36
CA ALA A 181 -11.26 -42.67 36.07
C ALA A 181 -11.81 -43.41 37.31
N ALA A 182 -12.97 -42.99 37.85
CA ALA A 182 -13.60 -43.70 38.97
C ALA A 182 -14.37 -44.95 38.53
N LYS A 183 -14.86 -45.01 37.27
CA LYS A 183 -15.65 -46.16 36.79
C LYS A 183 -14.79 -47.34 36.35
N SER A 184 -13.65 -47.12 35.69
CA SER A 184 -12.75 -48.23 35.29
C SER A 184 -12.05 -48.86 36.49
N THR A 185 -11.61 -48.04 37.46
CA THR A 185 -10.92 -48.52 38.66
C THR A 185 -11.85 -49.29 39.60
N LYS A 186 -13.12 -48.85 39.73
CA LYS A 186 -14.11 -49.56 40.55
C LYS A 186 -14.57 -50.87 39.89
N ALA A 187 -14.77 -50.88 38.57
CA ALA A 187 -15.12 -52.10 37.83
C ALA A 187 -14.01 -53.16 37.89
N ASN A 188 -12.74 -52.78 37.70
CA ASN A 188 -11.61 -53.71 37.79
C ASN A 188 -11.38 -54.23 39.23
N LYS A 189 -11.58 -53.38 40.24
CA LYS A 189 -11.51 -53.84 41.64
C LYS A 189 -12.67 -54.76 41.99
N GLU A 190 -13.90 -54.46 41.57
CA GLU A 190 -15.06 -55.33 41.79
C GLU A 190 -14.95 -56.67 41.06
N GLU A 191 -14.33 -56.71 39.88
CA GLU A 191 -14.11 -57.95 39.13
C GLU A 191 -13.00 -58.81 39.74
N ALA A 192 -11.87 -58.20 40.13
CA ALA A 192 -10.79 -58.90 40.84
C ALA A 192 -11.24 -59.38 42.23
N GLU A 193 -12.07 -58.60 42.92
CA GLU A 193 -12.70 -59.01 44.19
C GLU A 193 -13.65 -60.19 43.97
N LYS A 194 -14.46 -60.20 42.91
CA LYS A 194 -15.30 -61.36 42.55
C LYS A 194 -14.49 -62.59 42.19
N GLU A 195 -13.29 -62.43 41.63
CA GLU A 195 -12.39 -63.54 41.33
C GLU A 195 -11.84 -64.17 42.61
N CYS A 196 -11.36 -63.36 43.57
CA CYS A 196 -10.94 -63.85 44.89
C CYS A 196 -12.12 -64.53 45.63
N ASN A 197 -13.31 -63.94 45.59
CA ASN A 197 -14.50 -64.49 46.27
C ASN A 197 -15.00 -65.82 45.68
N LYS A 198 -14.57 -66.23 44.49
CA LYS A 198 -14.87 -67.57 43.95
C LYS A 198 -13.94 -68.65 44.51
N ILE A 199 -12.85 -68.26 45.16
CA ILE A 199 -11.86 -69.19 45.72
C ILE A 199 -12.37 -69.68 47.08
N GLY A 200 -13.13 -70.76 47.07
CA GLY A 200 -13.70 -71.38 48.28
C GLY A 200 -12.71 -72.21 49.09
N LYS A 201 -11.49 -72.49 48.56
CA LYS A 201 -10.46 -73.29 49.24
C LYS A 201 -9.37 -72.40 49.82
N GLU A 202 -9.07 -72.59 51.10
CA GLU A 202 -8.12 -71.76 51.85
C GLU A 202 -6.68 -71.86 51.33
N ALA A 203 -6.24 -73.05 50.90
CA ALA A 203 -4.92 -73.25 50.32
C ALA A 203 -4.74 -72.46 49.01
N ASP A 204 -5.78 -72.44 48.17
CA ASP A 204 -5.76 -71.76 46.88
C ASP A 204 -5.81 -70.23 47.06
N CYS A 205 -6.51 -69.75 48.09
CA CYS A 205 -6.53 -68.34 48.46
C CYS A 205 -5.15 -67.85 48.87
N LYS A 206 -4.43 -68.62 49.71
CA LYS A 206 -3.08 -68.27 50.19
C LYS A 206 -2.02 -68.35 49.09
N ALA A 207 -2.24 -69.18 48.07
CA ALA A 207 -1.35 -69.31 46.93
C ALA A 207 -1.48 -68.14 45.94
N ASN A 208 -2.59 -67.39 45.96
CA ASN A 208 -2.78 -66.24 45.10
C ASN A 208 -2.28 -64.96 45.80
N PRO A 209 -1.15 -64.36 45.37
CA PRO A 209 -0.58 -63.19 46.04
C PRO A 209 -1.46 -61.93 45.92
N LYS A 210 -2.52 -61.96 45.10
CA LYS A 210 -3.48 -60.85 44.94
C LYS A 210 -4.69 -60.96 45.88
N CYS A 211 -4.87 -62.09 46.56
CA CYS A 211 -5.99 -62.33 47.46
C CYS A 211 -5.49 -62.57 48.89
N THR A 212 -6.35 -62.32 49.88
CA THR A 212 -6.06 -62.55 51.30
C THR A 212 -7.30 -63.09 52.01
N ARG A 213 -7.11 -63.78 53.14
CA ARG A 213 -8.22 -64.32 53.91
C ARG A 213 -8.79 -63.25 54.83
N ASN A 214 -10.07 -62.93 54.65
CA ASN A 214 -10.81 -62.07 55.54
C ASN A 214 -11.55 -62.91 56.60
N THR A 215 -11.02 -62.91 57.82
CA THR A 215 -11.60 -63.64 58.95
C THR A 215 -12.82 -62.95 59.57
N GLU A 216 -13.09 -61.71 59.19
CA GLU A 216 -14.25 -60.93 59.65
C GLU A 216 -15.48 -61.12 58.75
N GLU A 217 -15.31 -61.77 57.59
CA GLU A 217 -16.41 -62.08 56.67
C GLU A 217 -17.29 -63.21 57.24
N LYS A 218 -18.60 -62.93 57.32
CA LYS A 218 -19.60 -63.83 57.92
C LYS A 218 -20.08 -64.88 56.92
N ASP A 219 -19.95 -64.62 55.63
CA ASP A 219 -20.22 -65.57 54.56
C ASP A 219 -19.00 -66.50 54.35
N GLU A 220 -19.11 -67.76 54.75
CA GLU A 220 -18.06 -68.78 54.62
C GLU A 220 -17.53 -68.91 53.18
N THR A 221 -18.35 -68.58 52.19
CA THR A 221 -17.99 -68.66 50.76
C THR A 221 -17.23 -67.45 50.23
N LYS A 222 -17.10 -66.37 51.02
CA LYS A 222 -16.43 -65.10 50.65
C LYS A 222 -15.24 -64.75 51.54
N LYS A 223 -14.72 -65.71 52.30
CA LYS A 223 -13.56 -65.49 53.18
C LYS A 223 -12.26 -65.21 52.43
N CYS A 224 -12.22 -65.33 51.10
CA CYS A 224 -11.07 -64.95 50.29
C CYS A 224 -11.37 -63.65 49.51
N THR A 225 -10.73 -62.56 49.90
CA THR A 225 -11.00 -61.21 49.37
C THR A 225 -9.74 -60.63 48.71
N LEU A 226 -9.87 -59.57 47.91
CA LEU A 226 -8.71 -58.95 47.26
C LEU A 226 -7.77 -58.31 48.31
N SER A 227 -6.46 -58.56 48.21
CA SER A 227 -5.47 -57.96 49.09
C SER A 227 -5.19 -56.49 48.72
N GLU A 228 -4.53 -55.75 49.60
CA GLU A 228 -4.14 -54.36 49.32
C GLU A 228 -3.13 -54.27 48.16
N GLU A 229 -2.23 -55.25 48.03
CA GLU A 229 -1.31 -55.36 46.89
C GLU A 229 -2.06 -55.67 45.59
N GLY A 230 -3.09 -56.53 45.66
CA GLY A 230 -3.99 -56.81 44.53
C GLY A 230 -4.76 -55.58 44.07
N LYS A 231 -5.21 -54.73 45.01
CA LYS A 231 -5.88 -53.45 44.71
C LYS A 231 -4.97 -52.46 43.98
N GLN A 232 -3.69 -52.39 44.36
CA GLN A 232 -2.69 -51.51 43.72
C GLN A 232 -2.28 -52.01 42.32
N ALA A 233 -2.18 -53.33 42.11
CA ALA A 233 -1.88 -53.91 40.80
C ALA A 233 -3.02 -53.71 39.78
N ALA A 234 -4.28 -53.81 40.24
CA ALA A 234 -5.45 -53.55 39.41
C ALA A 234 -5.57 -52.07 38.97
N GLU A 235 -5.03 -51.15 39.78
CA GLU A 235 -4.93 -49.72 39.46
C GLU A 235 -3.84 -49.43 38.42
N ASN A 236 -2.66 -50.06 38.55
CA ASN A 236 -1.51 -49.80 37.67
C ASN A 236 -1.62 -50.42 36.27
N THR A 237 -2.37 -51.52 36.10
CA THR A 237 -2.57 -52.15 34.78
C THR A 237 -3.35 -51.26 33.80
N ALA A 238 -4.13 -50.30 34.30
CA ALA A 238 -4.87 -49.35 33.47
C ALA A 238 -4.01 -48.24 32.84
N ALA A 239 -2.78 -48.04 33.30
CA ALA A 239 -1.91 -46.92 32.86
C ALA A 239 -0.80 -47.32 31.86
N GLY A 240 -0.69 -48.60 31.47
CA GLY A 240 0.54 -49.17 30.92
C GLY A 240 0.52 -49.72 29.49
N ASN A 241 -0.31 -49.21 28.57
CA ASN A 241 -0.27 -49.64 27.16
C ASN A 241 -0.18 -48.47 26.17
N GLN A 242 1.02 -47.88 26.05
CA GLN A 242 1.53 -47.35 24.79
C GLN A 242 3.06 -47.22 24.87
N ALA A 243 3.75 -48.32 24.53
CA ALA A 243 5.17 -48.33 24.23
C ALA A 243 5.36 -48.51 22.71
N GLY A 244 6.16 -47.63 22.11
CA GLY A 244 6.65 -47.68 20.73
C GLY A 244 7.45 -46.41 20.44
N THR A 245 8.69 -46.29 20.94
CA THR A 245 9.98 -46.55 20.27
C THR A 245 10.33 -45.63 19.08
N ASP A 246 11.56 -45.11 19.17
CA ASP A 246 12.41 -44.47 18.14
C ASP A 246 12.07 -43.00 17.83
N GLY A 247 12.92 -41.99 18.03
CA GLY A 247 14.38 -41.97 18.11
C GLY A 247 14.90 -40.99 17.04
N LYS A 248 15.58 -39.91 17.48
CA LYS A 248 16.56 -39.06 16.76
C LYS A 248 16.20 -37.57 16.57
N ASN A 249 16.97 -36.78 17.32
CA ASN A 249 17.19 -35.34 17.30
C ASN A 249 18.06 -34.92 16.08
N THR A 250 17.78 -33.80 15.38
CA THR A 250 18.82 -32.85 14.89
C THR A 250 18.23 -31.46 14.53
N THR A 251 18.79 -30.43 15.19
CA THR A 251 18.80 -29.00 14.83
C THR A 251 19.50 -28.72 13.50
N GLY A 252 19.01 -27.74 12.72
CA GLY A 252 19.74 -27.21 11.55
C GLY A 252 19.07 -25.98 10.92
N SER A 253 19.45 -24.79 11.36
CA SER A 253 19.14 -23.50 10.73
C SER A 253 19.71 -23.44 9.31
N ASN A 254 18.89 -23.07 8.32
CA ASN A 254 19.39 -22.71 6.99
C ASN A 254 19.22 -21.20 6.78
N SER A 255 20.33 -20.45 6.86
CA SER A 255 20.42 -19.08 6.36
C SER A 255 20.54 -19.12 4.85
N PHE A 256 19.63 -18.49 4.12
CA PHE A 256 19.80 -18.25 2.69
C PHE A 256 20.61 -16.97 2.49
N VAL A 257 21.80 -17.13 1.91
CA VAL A 257 22.66 -16.05 1.45
C VAL A 257 22.05 -15.46 0.17
N ILE A 258 21.58 -14.22 0.22
CA ILE A 258 21.14 -13.47 -0.97
C ILE A 258 22.39 -12.85 -1.61
N ASN A 259 22.88 -13.48 -2.67
CA ASN A 259 23.93 -12.91 -3.49
C ASN A 259 23.36 -11.75 -4.32
N LYS A 260 23.96 -10.58 -4.16
CA LYS A 260 23.52 -9.30 -4.73
C LYS A 260 23.95 -9.25 -6.21
N ALA A 261 23.01 -9.40 -7.13
CA ALA A 261 23.19 -9.08 -8.55
C ALA A 261 22.20 -7.98 -8.97
N PRO A 262 22.59 -6.98 -9.77
CA PRO A 262 21.73 -5.86 -10.12
C PRO A 262 20.74 -6.27 -11.21
N LEU A 263 19.44 -6.22 -10.88
CA LEU A 263 18.35 -6.31 -11.85
C LEU A 263 18.34 -5.04 -12.72
N LEU A 264 18.90 -5.12 -13.91
CA LEU A 264 18.59 -4.19 -15.01
C LEU A 264 17.23 -4.59 -15.59
N LEU A 265 16.18 -3.89 -15.15
CA LEU A 265 14.85 -3.97 -15.75
C LEU A 265 14.84 -3.06 -16.99
N ALA A 266 14.89 -3.68 -18.17
CA ALA A 266 14.70 -2.99 -19.45
C ALA A 266 13.24 -2.54 -19.60
N VAL A 267 13.03 -1.23 -19.76
CA VAL A 267 11.76 -0.62 -20.16
C VAL A 267 11.72 -0.61 -21.69
N LEU A 268 10.90 -1.48 -22.28
CA LEU A 268 10.42 -1.37 -23.66
C LEU A 268 8.96 -1.84 -23.68
N LEU A 269 8.03 -0.89 -23.62
CA LEU A 269 6.67 -1.07 -24.12
C LEU A 269 6.28 0.21 -24.87
N PHE A 270 5.75 -0.05 -26.06
CA PHE A 270 5.24 0.87 -27.08
C PHE A 270 4.13 1.79 -26.57
#